data_AF-A0A5C8AAY6-F1
#
_entry.id   AF-A0A5C8AAY6-F1
#
_cell.length_a   1.000
_cell.length_b   1.000
_cell.length_c   1.000
_cell.angle_alpha   90.00
_cell.angle_beta   90.00
_cell.angle_gamma   90.00
#
_symmetry.space_group_name_H-M   'P 1'
#
loop_
_entity.id
_entity.type
_entity.pdbx_description
1 polymer ?
#
loop_
_entity_poly.entity_id
_entity_poly.type
_entity_poly.pdbx_seq_one_letter_code
_entity_poly.pdbx_strand_id
1 'polypeptide(L)'
;MIQKAFFLILVGLIPFTVFSQDDVETVKIRKSNSFLYRGMEEEVKNVYIYIDHEGTFYLVNLDLPVAEARAWFEKRKDSQNIYKARMEQQQYQTLLFIKENEPGTRLSFYLEKKDRNAFQLTTIEDNQVYTFQLVFD
;
A
#
# COMPACT_ATOMS: atom_id res chain seq x y z
N MET A 1 56.96 30.93 -50.40
CA MET A 1 55.61 31.55 -50.53
C MET A 1 54.60 30.41 -50.58
N ILE A 2 53.96 30.12 -49.45
CA ILE A 2 52.56 30.50 -49.15
C ILE A 2 51.60 29.72 -50.08
N GLN A 3 51.10 28.56 -49.61
CA GLN A 3 49.71 28.34 -49.13
C GLN A 3 48.81 27.83 -50.27
N LYS A 4 47.91 26.84 -50.17
CA LYS A 4 47.22 26.10 -49.09
C LYS A 4 46.92 24.70 -49.69
N ALA A 5 47.25 23.56 -49.06
CA ALA A 5 46.54 22.93 -47.94
C ALA A 5 45.01 22.96 -48.15
N PHE A 6 44.46 21.84 -48.63
CA PHE A 6 43.75 20.84 -47.81
C PHE A 6 42.22 21.03 -47.85
N PHE A 7 41.57 20.40 -48.82
CA PHE A 7 40.14 20.06 -48.76
C PHE A 7 40.06 18.63 -48.21
N LEU A 8 39.95 18.51 -46.87
CA LEU A 8 39.73 17.24 -46.17
C LEU A 8 38.23 16.98 -46.03
N ILE A 9 37.87 15.73 -46.39
CA ILE A 9 36.91 14.85 -45.70
C ILE A 9 35.44 15.26 -45.87
N LEU A 10 34.66 14.59 -46.73
CA LEU A 10 34.19 13.21 -46.59
C LEU A 10 33.41 12.99 -45.27
N VAL A 11 32.24 13.64 -45.16
CA VAL A 11 31.16 13.15 -44.30
C VAL A 11 29.94 12.94 -45.17
N GLY A 12 30.04 11.91 -46.02
CA GLY A 12 28.87 11.24 -46.56
C GLY A 12 28.39 10.21 -45.53
N LEU A 13 27.07 10.09 -45.43
CA LEU A 13 26.34 8.96 -44.85
C LEU A 13 26.41 8.81 -43.33
N ILE A 14 25.50 9.50 -42.63
CA ILE A 14 24.74 8.83 -41.57
C ILE A 14 23.26 9.03 -41.91
N PRO A 15 22.52 7.96 -42.27
CA PRO A 15 21.09 8.06 -42.48
C PRO A 15 20.43 8.41 -41.14
N PHE A 16 19.65 9.49 -41.12
CA PHE A 16 18.67 9.72 -40.07
C PHE A 16 17.64 8.60 -40.16
N THR A 17 17.85 7.51 -39.44
CA THR A 17 16.76 6.61 -39.08
C THR A 17 15.89 7.39 -38.11
N VAL A 18 14.85 7.99 -38.67
CA VAL A 18 13.67 8.43 -37.93
C VAL A 18 13.16 7.17 -37.22
N PHE A 19 13.47 7.04 -35.93
CA PHE A 19 12.78 6.10 -35.08
C PHE A 19 11.33 6.54 -35.06
N SER A 20 10.45 5.74 -35.68
CA SER A 20 9.03 5.76 -35.38
C SER A 20 8.88 5.82 -33.87
N GLN A 21 8.12 6.80 -33.38
CA GLN A 21 7.43 6.64 -32.11
C GLN A 21 6.45 5.48 -32.30
N ASP A 22 6.98 4.27 -32.19
CA ASP A 22 6.18 3.08 -31.95
C ASP A 22 5.39 3.38 -30.68
N ASP A 23 4.06 3.36 -30.86
CA ASP A 23 3.05 3.11 -29.86
C ASP A 23 3.59 3.09 -28.44
N VAL A 24 3.62 4.25 -27.79
CA VAL A 24 3.50 4.28 -26.34
C VAL A 24 2.07 3.86 -26.06
N GLU A 25 1.82 2.54 -26.15
CA GLU A 25 0.77 1.89 -25.40
C GLU A 25 0.89 2.44 -24.00
N THR A 26 -0.07 3.29 -23.67
CA THR A 26 -0.26 3.76 -22.31
C THR A 26 -0.64 2.51 -21.54
N VAL A 27 0.37 1.80 -21.04
CA VAL A 27 0.21 0.68 -20.13
C VAL A 27 -0.65 1.23 -19.01
N LYS A 28 -1.92 0.80 -18.98
CA LYS A 28 -2.84 1.03 -17.87
C LYS A 28 -2.07 0.72 -16.59
N ILE A 29 -1.61 1.78 -15.90
CA ILE A 29 -0.93 1.66 -14.62
C ILE A 29 -1.90 0.91 -13.73
N ARG A 30 -1.47 -0.29 -13.32
CA ARG A 30 -2.26 -1.28 -12.58
C ARG A 30 -2.97 -0.58 -11.43
N LYS A 31 -4.30 -0.79 -11.33
CA LYS A 31 -5.11 -0.43 -10.16
C LYS A 31 -4.31 -0.77 -8.91
N SER A 32 -4.05 0.24 -8.08
CA SER A 32 -3.50 0.02 -6.76
C SER A 32 -4.59 -0.68 -5.94
N ASN A 33 -4.39 -1.97 -5.68
CA ASN A 33 -5.38 -2.75 -4.96
C ASN A 33 -5.22 -2.45 -3.47
N SER A 34 -5.89 -1.41 -2.99
CA SER A 34 -6.15 -1.32 -1.56
C SER A 34 -7.08 -2.46 -1.15
N PHE A 35 -6.87 -2.99 0.06
CA PHE A 35 -7.65 -4.12 0.57
C PHE A 35 -8.38 -3.69 1.83
N LEU A 36 -9.63 -4.10 1.97
CA LEU A 36 -10.42 -3.87 3.17
C LEU A 36 -10.73 -5.22 3.81
N TYR A 37 -10.41 -5.36 5.09
CA TYR A 37 -10.71 -6.53 5.88
C TYR A 37 -11.64 -6.15 7.02
N ARG A 38 -12.48 -7.09 7.44
CA ARG A 38 -13.45 -6.91 8.53
C ARG A 38 -13.24 -8.00 9.58
N GLY A 39 -13.36 -7.63 10.86
CA GLY A 39 -13.37 -8.59 11.97
C GLY A 39 -14.53 -9.58 11.84
N MET A 40 -14.26 -10.85 12.12
CA MET A 40 -15.22 -11.94 11.97
C MET A 40 -16.01 -12.21 13.25
N GLU A 41 -15.39 -11.98 14.40
CA GLU A 41 -15.99 -12.21 15.71
C GLU A 41 -16.98 -11.08 16.06
N GLU A 42 -18.05 -11.40 16.81
CA GLU A 42 -19.16 -10.48 17.11
C GLU A 42 -18.69 -9.19 17.81
N GLU A 43 -17.68 -9.30 18.67
CA GLU A 43 -17.05 -8.20 19.42
C GLU A 43 -16.22 -7.25 18.55
N VAL A 44 -15.71 -7.71 17.41
CA VAL A 44 -14.89 -6.93 16.47
C VAL A 44 -15.53 -6.81 15.09
N LYS A 45 -16.81 -7.16 14.94
CA LYS A 45 -17.53 -7.10 13.64
C LYS A 45 -17.61 -5.70 13.03
N ASN A 46 -17.39 -4.65 13.82
CA ASN A 46 -17.32 -3.26 13.36
C ASN A 46 -15.89 -2.77 13.22
N VAL A 47 -14.89 -3.60 13.53
CA VAL A 47 -13.47 -3.28 13.35
C VAL A 47 -13.07 -3.63 11.92
N TYR A 48 -12.49 -2.65 11.25
CA TYR A 48 -11.98 -2.78 9.89
C TYR A 48 -10.47 -2.55 9.87
N ILE A 49 -9.80 -3.31 9.01
CA ILE A 49 -8.41 -3.09 8.64
C ILE A 49 -8.36 -2.75 7.16
N TYR A 50 -7.83 -1.58 6.85
CA TYR A 50 -7.58 -1.16 5.48
C TYR A 50 -6.07 -1.22 5.21
N ILE A 51 -5.68 -1.84 4.10
CA ILE A 51 -4.31 -1.88 3.62
C ILE A 51 -4.27 -1.02 2.37
N ASP A 52 -3.48 0.04 2.40
CA ASP A 52 -3.34 0.93 1.25
C ASP A 52 -2.42 0.33 0.18
N HIS A 53 -2.17 1.12 -0.86
CA HIS A 53 -1.32 0.75 -1.98
C HIS A 53 0.18 0.66 -1.64
N GLU A 54 0.59 1.29 -0.54
CA GLU A 54 1.97 1.22 -0.03
C GLU A 54 2.16 0.03 0.91
N GLY A 55 1.08 -0.67 1.26
CA GLY A 55 1.09 -1.77 2.22
C GLY A 55 0.95 -1.33 3.67
N THR A 56 0.56 -0.07 3.91
CA THR A 56 0.32 0.47 5.25
C THR A 56 -1.01 -0.03 5.78
N PHE A 57 -1.02 -0.55 7.01
CA PHE A 57 -2.23 -1.01 7.68
C PHE A 57 -2.85 0.12 8.49
N TYR A 58 -4.17 0.25 8.38
CA TYR A 58 -4.99 1.21 9.12
C TYR A 58 -6.09 0.46 9.86
N LEU A 59 -6.32 0.78 11.12
CA LEU A 59 -7.32 0.12 11.96
C LEU A 59 -8.31 1.14 12.51
N VAL A 60 -9.60 0.83 12.42
CA VAL A 60 -10.65 1.64 13.05
C VAL A 60 -11.89 0.80 13.33
N ASN A 61 -12.60 1.15 14.40
CA ASN A 61 -13.94 0.67 14.67
C ASN A 61 -14.95 1.64 14.01
N LEU A 62 -15.69 1.16 13.01
CA LEU A 62 -16.67 1.93 12.25
C LEU A 62 -18.04 1.28 12.37
N ASP A 63 -19.02 2.06 12.84
CA ASP A 63 -20.43 1.72 12.75
C ASP A 63 -20.99 2.18 11.39
N LEU A 64 -20.48 1.58 10.31
CA LEU A 64 -20.86 1.91 8.93
C LEU A 64 -21.07 0.63 8.12
N PRO A 65 -21.94 0.67 7.09
CA PRO A 65 -22.03 -0.39 6.10
C PRO A 65 -20.68 -0.62 5.42
N VAL A 66 -20.39 -1.88 5.11
CA VAL A 66 -19.15 -2.32 4.45
C VAL A 66 -18.87 -1.53 3.17
N ALA A 67 -19.91 -1.27 2.36
CA ALA A 67 -19.82 -0.51 1.11
C ALA A 67 -19.32 0.93 1.30
N GLU A 68 -19.50 1.52 2.48
CA GLU A 68 -19.07 2.87 2.80
C GLU A 68 -17.72 2.92 3.52
N ALA A 69 -17.33 1.82 4.19
CA ALA A 69 -16.11 1.75 4.98
C ALA A 69 -14.86 2.04 4.14
N ARG A 70 -14.74 1.46 2.93
CA ARG A 70 -13.61 1.75 2.03
C ARG A 70 -13.51 3.24 1.72
N ALA A 71 -14.61 3.86 1.28
CA ALA A 71 -14.64 5.28 0.97
C ALA A 71 -14.34 6.17 2.19
N TRP A 72 -14.69 5.71 3.40
CA TRP A 72 -14.34 6.37 4.64
C TRP A 72 -12.81 6.38 4.85
N PHE A 73 -12.13 5.24 4.66
CA PHE A 73 -10.67 5.16 4.78
C PHE A 73 -9.96 6.03 3.76
N GLU A 74 -10.34 5.96 2.48
CA GLU A 74 -9.73 6.77 1.42
C GLU A 74 -9.77 8.27 1.73
N LYS A 75 -10.83 8.73 2.40
CA LYS A 75 -10.99 10.14 2.81
C LYS A 75 -10.26 10.50 4.10
N ARG A 76 -9.96 9.53 4.97
CA ARG A 76 -9.54 9.78 6.36
C ARG A 76 -8.27 9.05 6.79
N LYS A 77 -7.61 8.29 5.92
CA LYS A 77 -6.35 7.59 6.22
C LYS A 77 -5.25 8.53 6.70
N ASP A 78 -5.30 9.80 6.29
CA ASP A 78 -4.33 10.83 6.70
C ASP A 78 -4.74 11.56 7.99
N SER A 79 -5.88 11.23 8.59
CA SER A 79 -6.31 11.76 9.89
C SER A 79 -5.31 11.40 10.98
N GLN A 80 -5.21 12.25 12.00
CA GLN A 80 -4.39 11.96 13.19
C GLN A 80 -5.09 10.99 14.16
N ASN A 81 -6.40 10.78 14.01
CA ASN A 81 -7.23 9.99 14.93
C ASN A 81 -7.41 8.53 14.48
N ILE A 82 -6.77 8.12 13.39
CA ILE A 82 -6.80 6.74 12.90
C ILE A 82 -5.57 5.98 13.38
N TYR A 83 -5.73 4.71 13.73
CA TYR A 83 -4.58 3.87 14.04
C TYR A 83 -3.84 3.53 12.75
N LYS A 84 -2.56 3.91 12.69
CA LYS A 84 -1.65 3.57 11.60
C LYS A 84 -0.65 2.56 12.12
N ALA A 85 -0.45 1.46 11.41
CA ALA A 85 0.52 0.45 11.82
C ALA A 85 1.93 0.85 11.42
N ARG A 86 2.87 0.54 12.31
CA ARG A 86 4.28 0.32 11.96
C ARG A 86 4.53 -1.17 12.01
N MET A 87 5.16 -1.69 10.96
CA MET A 87 5.52 -3.09 10.90
C MET A 87 6.94 -3.25 11.45
N GLU A 88 7.08 -4.12 12.43
CA GLU A 88 8.37 -4.50 13.01
C GLU A 88 8.64 -5.95 12.64
N GLN A 89 9.85 -6.20 12.11
CA GLN A 89 10.32 -7.55 11.78
C GLN A 89 11.43 -7.91 12.76
N GLN A 90 11.04 -8.61 13.83
CA GLN A 90 12.00 -9.26 14.74
C GLN A 90 11.95 -10.77 14.51
N GLN A 91 11.75 -11.56 15.56
CA GLN A 91 11.51 -13.00 15.45
C GLN A 91 10.14 -13.33 14.81
N TYR A 92 9.15 -12.45 14.99
CA TYR A 92 7.81 -12.54 14.42
C TYR A 92 7.46 -11.22 13.71
N GLN A 93 6.50 -11.28 12.80
CA GLN A 93 5.94 -10.10 12.15
C GLN A 93 4.95 -9.43 13.11
N THR A 94 5.29 -8.22 13.57
CA THR A 94 4.51 -7.47 14.54
C THR A 94 3.92 -6.22 13.90
N LEU A 95 2.65 -5.94 14.19
CA LEU A 95 1.99 -4.67 13.86
C LEU A 95 1.80 -3.85 15.13
N LEU A 96 2.37 -2.65 15.12
CA LEU A 96 2.20 -1.65 16.17
C LEU A 96 1.31 -0.51 15.66
N PHE A 97 0.07 -0.49 16.10
CA PHE A 97 -0.91 0.53 15.74
C PHE A 97 -0.86 1.72 16.70
N ILE A 98 -0.68 2.91 16.15
CA ILE A 98 -0.58 4.17 16.91
C ILE A 98 -1.45 5.23 16.23
N LYS A 99 -2.09 6.09 17.03
CA LYS A 99 -2.68 7.35 16.56
C LYS A 99 -1.68 8.49 16.75
N GLU A 100 -1.61 9.40 15.80
CA GLU A 100 -0.69 10.54 15.88
C GLU A 100 -1.09 11.53 16.99
N ASN A 101 -2.39 11.70 17.24
CA ASN A 101 -2.89 12.60 18.29
C ASN A 101 -2.81 11.98 19.70
N GLU A 102 -2.69 10.65 19.80
CA GLU A 102 -2.68 9.88 21.05
C GLU A 102 -1.53 8.86 21.07
N PRO A 103 -0.25 9.29 20.98
CA PRO A 103 0.88 8.38 20.83
C PRO A 103 1.10 7.45 22.04
N GLY A 104 0.53 7.79 23.20
CA GLY A 104 0.55 6.95 24.40
C GLY A 104 -0.36 5.72 24.30
N THR A 105 -1.36 5.74 23.41
CA THR A 105 -2.27 4.61 23.18
C THR A 105 -1.77 3.80 21.98
N ARG A 106 -1.19 2.65 22.26
CA ARG A 106 -0.65 1.73 21.25
C ARG A 106 -1.34 0.38 21.34
N LEU A 107 -1.61 -0.24 20.20
CA LEU A 107 -2.10 -1.61 20.11
C LEU A 107 -1.05 -2.45 19.39
N SER A 108 -0.67 -3.57 20.00
CA SER A 108 0.44 -4.40 19.49
C SER A 108 -0.08 -5.80 19.20
N PHE A 109 0.19 -6.30 17.99
CA PHE A 109 -0.28 -7.61 17.55
C PHE A 109 0.81 -8.40 16.83
N TYR A 110 0.82 -9.71 17.04
CA TYR A 110 1.42 -10.64 16.09
C TYR A 110 0.51 -10.79 14.87
N LEU A 111 1.10 -10.75 13.68
CA LEU A 111 0.39 -10.96 12.42
C LEU A 111 0.65 -12.39 11.90
N GLU A 112 -0.41 -13.16 11.71
CA GLU A 112 -0.37 -14.47 11.08
C GLU A 112 -1.22 -14.49 9.81
N LYS A 113 -0.61 -14.75 8.65
CA LYS A 113 -1.38 -14.95 7.41
C LYS A 113 -1.97 -16.35 7.40
N LYS A 114 -3.30 -16.47 7.29
CA LYS A 114 -3.99 -17.76 7.22
C LYS A 114 -4.12 -18.23 5.78
N ASP A 115 -4.71 -17.39 4.93
CA ASP A 115 -4.86 -17.65 3.50
C ASP A 115 -4.74 -16.35 2.70
N ARG A 116 -5.13 -16.36 1.43
CA ARG A 116 -5.05 -15.18 0.55
C ARG A 116 -6.01 -14.05 0.94
N ASN A 117 -7.11 -14.40 1.61
CA ASN A 117 -8.24 -13.53 1.91
C ASN A 117 -8.43 -13.33 3.42
N ALA A 118 -7.60 -13.91 4.27
CA ALA A 118 -7.74 -13.78 5.71
C ALA A 118 -6.39 -13.78 6.44
N PHE A 119 -6.34 -13.03 7.53
CA PHE A 119 -5.24 -13.05 8.49
C PHE A 119 -5.78 -13.00 9.92
N GLN A 120 -4.91 -13.35 10.85
CA GLN A 120 -5.18 -13.33 12.27
C GLN A 120 -4.26 -12.30 12.94
N LEU A 121 -4.83 -11.52 13.85
CA LEU A 121 -4.09 -10.69 14.78
C LEU A 121 -4.20 -11.28 16.17
N THR A 122 -3.06 -11.54 16.80
CA THR A 122 -3.02 -11.98 18.21
C THR A 122 -2.44 -10.84 19.04
N THR A 123 -3.18 -10.35 20.03
CA THR A 123 -2.70 -9.28 20.94
C THR A 123 -1.48 -9.77 21.71
N ILE A 124 -0.49 -8.89 21.87
CA ILE A 124 0.74 -9.25 22.60
C ILE A 124 0.51 -9.21 24.12
N GLU A 125 -0.41 -8.39 24.60
CA GLU A 125 -0.62 -8.18 26.05
C GLU A 125 -1.33 -9.37 26.72
N ASP A 126 -2.33 -9.95 26.06
CA ASP A 126 -3.19 -10.99 26.65
C ASP A 126 -3.47 -12.19 25.72
N ASN A 127 -2.84 -12.26 24.54
CA ASN A 127 -2.98 -13.35 23.57
C ASN A 127 -4.42 -13.58 23.06
N GLN A 128 -5.27 -12.56 23.10
CA GLN A 128 -6.56 -12.59 22.41
C GLN A 128 -6.35 -12.63 20.91
N VAL A 129 -7.20 -13.40 20.24
CA VAL A 129 -7.08 -13.72 18.82
C VAL A 129 -8.28 -13.14 18.07
N TYR A 130 -8.00 -12.37 17.02
CA TYR A 130 -9.01 -11.79 16.13
C TYR A 130 -8.74 -12.17 14.69
N THR A 131 -9.78 -12.59 13.99
CA THR A 131 -9.71 -13.01 12.59
C THR A 131 -10.30 -11.93 11.70
N PHE A 132 -9.56 -11.58 10.66
CA PHE A 132 -9.96 -10.56 9.70
C PHE A 132 -10.08 -11.18 8.31
N GLN A 133 -11.24 -11.00 7.67
CA GLN A 133 -11.53 -11.51 6.33
C GLN A 133 -11.68 -10.37 5.33
N LEU A 134 -11.14 -10.60 4.14
CA LEU A 134 -11.18 -9.68 3.01
C LEU A 134 -12.63 -9.45 2.59
N VAL A 135 -12.98 -8.18 2.49
CA VAL A 135 -14.23 -7.72 1.91
C VAL A 135 -14.04 -7.65 0.39
N PHE A 136 -14.87 -8.40 -0.33
CA PHE A 136 -15.00 -8.28 -1.78
C PHE A 136 -16.07 -7.23 -2.10
N ASP A 137 -15.73 -6.32 -3.01
CA ASP A 137 -16.68 -5.39 -3.63
C ASP A 137 -17.37 -6.04 -4.83
#